data_AF-A0A2M9TTP0-F1
#
_entry.id   AF-A0A2M9TTP0-F1
#
_cell.length_a   1.000
_cell.length_b   1.000
_cell.length_c   1.000
_cell.angle_alpha   90.00
_cell.angle_beta   90.00
_cell.angle_gamma   90.00
#
_symmetry.space_group_name_H-M   'P 1'
#
loop_
_entity.id
_entity.type
_entity.pdbx_description
1 polymer ?
#
loop_
_entity_poly.entity_id
_entity_poly.type
_entity_poly.pdbx_seq_one_letter_code
_entity_poly.pdbx_strand_id
1 'polypeptide(L)'
;MKTMKPMLGLFVAAFAFYSCSSDDDASPQPPMAKSSLTIKAQSGLNGTAEKITNAASDVEINQFMINLSEIEFEFADNDQNQVFSVGAMDDEDDLAYEDLPEEIKSYLDDNYPEDAFCKGELEDDGPYMYEVELESGLELYFKADFTLYATEASDEPCHESDQGGNSWGSQDDLELAGPFELDLSQGEVTVADVEIPVGVYEEVEFEMDINKEPASDLYQKSIMITGSISGKPFTFYHTFEEEFEIDYEDAGQNLVIEEGGDATVVFNFDLQAVVNTVDLSSAQDLNNDGQIDISPIDEDGNNALAHQIKNAIVEYAELLDD
;
A
#
# COMPACT_ATOMS: atom_id res chain seq x y z
N MET A 1 -26.87 -76.45 26.81
CA MET A 1 -27.36 -75.60 25.71
C MET A 1 -26.95 -74.17 26.03
N LYS A 2 -26.11 -73.56 25.18
CA LYS A 2 -25.43 -72.28 25.41
C LYS A 2 -26.31 -71.10 24.97
N THR A 3 -26.46 -70.15 25.91
CA THR A 3 -26.50 -68.67 25.80
C THR A 3 -26.59 -68.00 24.42
N MET A 4 -27.49 -67.00 24.28
CA MET A 4 -27.20 -65.54 24.19
C MET A 4 -28.43 -64.74 23.70
N LYS A 5 -28.63 -63.56 24.31
CA LYS A 5 -29.40 -62.36 23.86
C LYS A 5 -28.34 -61.28 23.52
N PRO A 6 -28.61 -60.07 22.96
CA PRO A 6 -29.82 -59.45 22.36
C PRO A 6 -29.52 -58.56 21.08
N MET A 7 -30.56 -57.84 20.60
CA MET A 7 -30.57 -56.42 20.14
C MET A 7 -30.49 -56.03 18.63
N LEU A 8 -31.21 -54.92 18.33
CA LEU A 8 -31.20 -54.00 17.17
C LEU A 8 -31.93 -54.41 15.87
N GLY A 9 -32.66 -53.55 15.14
CA GLY A 9 -32.75 -52.09 15.17
C GLY A 9 -33.97 -51.51 14.42
N LEU A 10 -34.16 -50.21 14.63
CA LEU A 10 -35.25 -49.36 14.12
C LEU A 10 -34.91 -48.89 12.69
N PHE A 11 -35.84 -49.07 11.76
CA PHE A 11 -35.76 -48.60 10.38
C PHE A 11 -36.09 -47.11 10.31
N VAL A 12 -35.15 -46.27 9.87
CA VAL A 12 -35.41 -44.89 9.42
C VAL A 12 -35.16 -44.85 7.93
N ALA A 13 -36.21 -44.55 7.16
CA ALA A 13 -36.17 -44.41 5.72
C ALA A 13 -35.64 -43.01 5.35
N ALA A 14 -34.50 -42.95 4.68
CA ALA A 14 -33.98 -41.75 4.07
C ALA A 14 -34.64 -41.54 2.70
N PHE A 15 -35.33 -40.40 2.54
CA PHE A 15 -35.74 -39.87 1.25
C PHE A 15 -34.54 -39.16 0.63
N ALA A 16 -33.99 -39.71 -0.46
CA ALA A 16 -33.06 -39.01 -1.32
C ALA A 16 -33.87 -38.21 -2.35
N PHE A 17 -33.75 -36.89 -2.31
CA PHE A 17 -34.06 -36.04 -3.46
C PHE A 17 -32.73 -35.75 -4.17
N TYR A 18 -32.56 -36.37 -5.34
CA TYR A 18 -31.60 -35.96 -6.35
C TYR A 18 -32.19 -34.78 -7.12
N SER A 19 -31.46 -33.67 -7.22
CA SER A 19 -31.73 -32.61 -8.19
C SER A 19 -30.44 -31.88 -8.54
N CYS A 20 -30.33 -31.63 -9.85
CA CYS A 20 -29.35 -30.84 -10.59
C CYS A 20 -27.98 -31.48 -10.85
N SER A 21 -27.91 -32.09 -12.04
CA SER A 21 -26.72 -32.17 -12.86
C SER A 21 -26.37 -30.80 -13.43
N SER A 22 -25.15 -30.36 -13.18
CA SER A 22 -24.30 -29.72 -14.18
C SER A 22 -22.94 -30.41 -14.03
N ASP A 23 -22.46 -31.01 -15.11
CA ASP A 23 -21.11 -31.57 -15.19
C ASP A 23 -20.12 -30.41 -15.07
N ASP A 24 -19.41 -30.32 -13.96
CA ASP A 24 -18.09 -29.69 -13.83
C ASP A 24 -17.29 -30.57 -12.87
N ASP A 25 -16.47 -31.45 -13.43
CA ASP A 25 -15.51 -32.28 -12.69
C ASP A 25 -14.33 -31.40 -12.23
N ALA A 26 -14.57 -30.49 -11.28
CA ALA A 26 -13.53 -29.97 -10.42
C ALA A 26 -13.54 -30.81 -9.14
N SER A 27 -12.59 -31.74 -9.03
CA SER A 27 -12.33 -32.42 -7.75
C SER A 27 -12.01 -31.36 -6.70
N PRO A 28 -12.68 -31.34 -5.51
CA PRO A 28 -12.26 -30.46 -4.44
C PRO A 28 -10.82 -30.78 -4.07
N GLN A 29 -9.92 -29.81 -4.30
CA GLN A 29 -8.52 -29.88 -3.91
C GLN A 29 -8.45 -30.14 -2.39
N PRO A 30 -7.50 -30.96 -1.91
CA PRO A 30 -7.26 -31.07 -0.48
C PRO A 30 -6.91 -29.67 0.08
N PRO A 31 -7.39 -29.31 1.28
CA PRO A 31 -7.01 -28.05 1.89
C PRO A 31 -5.47 -28.00 2.04
N MET A 32 -4.87 -26.93 1.54
CA MET A 32 -3.42 -26.70 1.68
C MET A 32 -3.07 -26.59 3.16
N ALA A 33 -1.92 -27.14 3.54
CA ALA A 33 -1.38 -26.91 4.87
C ALA A 33 -1.05 -25.41 4.99
N LYS A 34 -1.33 -24.83 6.15
CA LYS A 34 -0.98 -23.43 6.49
C LYS A 34 -0.02 -23.41 7.66
N SER A 35 0.81 -22.38 7.75
CA SER A 35 1.66 -22.13 8.91
C SER A 35 1.65 -20.65 9.31
N SER A 36 2.12 -20.36 10.51
CA SER A 36 2.19 -19.02 11.09
C SER A 36 3.23 -18.15 10.40
N LEU A 37 2.83 -16.95 10.02
CA LEU A 37 3.70 -15.85 9.62
C LEU A 37 3.40 -14.64 10.52
N THR A 38 4.45 -14.06 11.09
CA THR A 38 4.39 -12.75 11.75
C THR A 38 5.00 -11.70 10.82
N ILE A 39 4.21 -10.68 10.49
CA ILE A 39 4.63 -9.53 9.70
C ILE A 39 4.99 -8.40 10.65
N LYS A 40 6.14 -7.77 10.44
CA LYS A 40 6.62 -6.68 11.27
C LYS A 40 7.18 -5.54 10.45
N ALA A 41 7.12 -4.35 11.03
CA ALA A 41 7.60 -3.11 10.47
C ALA A 41 8.58 -2.44 11.42
N GLN A 42 9.57 -1.72 10.90
CA GLN A 42 10.41 -0.81 11.70
C GLN A 42 10.87 0.38 10.86
N SER A 43 11.46 1.38 11.51
CA SER A 43 11.93 2.62 10.86
C SER A 43 13.41 2.94 11.10
N GLY A 44 14.16 1.99 11.67
CA GLY A 44 15.51 2.22 12.19
C GLY A 44 15.59 3.08 13.47
N LEU A 45 14.47 3.66 13.94
CA LEU A 45 14.41 4.45 15.18
C LEU A 45 14.48 3.56 16.43
N ASN A 46 15.46 3.79 17.31
CA ASN A 46 15.71 2.96 18.51
C ASN A 46 15.25 3.58 19.83
N GLY A 47 14.11 4.29 19.81
CA GLY A 47 13.34 4.66 21.01
C GLY A 47 13.63 6.04 21.61
N THR A 48 12.59 6.67 22.17
CA THR A 48 12.48 8.06 22.69
C THR A 48 13.20 9.14 21.88
N ALA A 49 12.43 9.89 21.06
CA ALA A 49 12.85 11.12 20.37
C ALA A 49 14.33 11.13 20.02
N GLU A 50 14.75 10.16 19.20
CA GLU A 50 16.12 10.16 18.72
C GLU A 50 16.28 11.35 17.80
N LYS A 51 17.27 12.17 18.14
CA LYS A 51 17.74 13.22 17.28
C LYS A 51 18.40 12.55 16.07
N ILE A 52 17.65 12.43 14.98
CA ILE A 52 18.17 12.06 13.68
C ILE A 52 19.08 13.20 13.25
N THR A 53 20.39 13.03 13.43
CA THR A 53 21.33 14.11 13.12
C THR A 53 21.55 14.20 11.62
N ASN A 54 20.71 14.96 10.90
CA ASN A 54 21.17 15.58 9.66
C ASN A 54 22.16 16.69 10.04
N ALA A 55 23.34 16.71 9.42
CA ALA A 55 24.37 17.71 9.72
C ALA A 55 23.96 19.16 9.33
N ALA A 56 22.92 19.32 8.50
CA ALA A 56 22.41 20.60 8.01
C ALA A 56 21.20 21.13 8.78
N SER A 57 20.34 20.26 9.29
CA SER A 57 19.10 20.58 10.02
C SER A 57 19.02 19.74 11.30
N ASP A 58 18.85 20.39 12.44
CA ASP A 58 18.68 19.70 13.73
C ASP A 58 17.28 19.10 13.81
N VAL A 59 17.11 17.88 13.28
CA VAL A 59 15.83 17.19 13.15
C VAL A 59 15.65 16.20 14.31
N GLU A 60 14.51 16.31 14.99
CA GLU A 60 14.08 15.35 16.00
C GLU A 60 12.74 14.76 15.58
N ILE A 61 12.63 13.43 15.49
CA ILE A 61 11.38 12.75 15.16
C ILE A 61 10.71 12.29 16.45
N ASN A 62 9.46 12.72 16.64
CA ASN A 62 8.62 12.34 17.78
C ASN A 62 7.63 11.25 17.40
N GLN A 63 7.07 11.35 16.20
CA GLN A 63 6.10 10.37 15.70
C GLN A 63 6.34 10.07 14.22
N PHE A 64 6.16 8.81 13.82
CA PHE A 64 6.13 8.34 12.45
C PHE A 64 5.01 7.32 12.29
N MET A 65 3.94 7.73 11.62
CA MET A 65 2.74 6.94 11.37
C MET A 65 2.62 6.64 9.88
N ILE A 66 2.23 5.42 9.53
CA ILE A 66 1.87 5.01 8.17
C ILE A 66 0.57 4.23 8.16
N ASN A 67 -0.09 4.19 7.01
CA ASN A 67 -1.23 3.34 6.73
C ASN A 67 -0.88 2.43 5.56
N LEU A 68 -1.06 1.11 5.74
CA LEU A 68 -1.02 0.17 4.64
C LEU A 68 -2.46 -0.23 4.27
N SER A 69 -2.80 -0.18 2.99
CA SER A 69 -4.08 -0.65 2.42
C SER A 69 -4.05 -2.15 2.20
N GLU A 70 -2.92 -2.69 1.76
CA GLU A 70 -2.78 -4.08 1.34
C GLU A 70 -1.39 -4.64 1.65
N ILE A 71 -1.32 -5.97 1.75
CA ILE A 71 -0.08 -6.74 1.77
C ILE A 71 -0.31 -7.97 0.90
N GLU A 72 0.48 -8.12 -0.14
CA GLU A 72 0.38 -9.20 -1.12
C GLU A 72 1.59 -10.13 -1.04
N PHE A 73 1.38 -11.40 -1.37
CA PHE A 73 2.42 -12.43 -1.37
C PHE A 73 2.35 -13.23 -2.66
N GLU A 74 3.36 -13.08 -3.51
CA GLU A 74 3.47 -13.83 -4.76
C GLU A 74 4.14 -15.19 -4.53
N PHE A 75 3.52 -16.26 -5.04
CA PHE A 75 4.15 -17.59 -5.00
C PHE A 75 5.25 -17.69 -6.03
N ALA A 76 6.38 -18.28 -5.61
CA ALA A 76 7.45 -18.60 -6.54
C ALA A 76 6.94 -19.46 -7.70
N ASP A 77 7.24 -19.03 -8.92
CA ASP A 77 6.91 -19.61 -10.24
C ASP A 77 7.08 -21.15 -10.38
N ASN A 78 7.86 -21.77 -9.49
CA ASN A 78 8.14 -23.21 -9.46
C ASN A 78 7.34 -24.02 -8.43
N ASP A 79 6.57 -23.37 -7.54
CA ASP A 79 5.78 -24.04 -6.52
C ASP A 79 4.51 -24.67 -7.13
N GLN A 80 4.25 -25.92 -6.78
CA GLN A 80 3.13 -26.70 -7.34
C GLN A 80 1.81 -26.45 -6.57
N ASN A 81 1.78 -25.44 -5.71
CA ASN A 81 0.68 -25.11 -4.82
C ASN A 81 -0.22 -23.96 -5.34
N GLN A 82 -0.05 -23.58 -6.61
CA GLN A 82 -0.78 -22.51 -7.31
C GLN A 82 -2.31 -22.61 -7.15
N VAL A 83 -2.90 -21.49 -6.73
CA VAL A 83 -4.32 -21.35 -6.40
C VAL A 83 -5.07 -21.03 -7.68
N PHE A 84 -5.60 -22.05 -8.35
CA PHE A 84 -6.54 -21.82 -9.45
C PHE A 84 -7.93 -21.39 -8.93
N SER A 85 -8.26 -20.09 -9.00
CA SER A 85 -9.65 -19.60 -8.94
C SER A 85 -9.97 -18.52 -9.96
N VAL A 86 -10.46 -19.00 -11.11
CA VAL A 86 -11.05 -18.30 -12.25
C VAL A 86 -11.84 -17.01 -11.93
N GLY A 87 -11.33 -15.88 -12.43
CA GLY A 87 -12.09 -14.69 -12.82
C GLY A 87 -11.27 -13.40 -12.84
N ALA A 88 -10.49 -13.16 -13.91
CA ALA A 88 -9.85 -11.86 -14.15
C ALA A 88 -10.87 -10.77 -14.54
N MET A 89 -10.46 -9.54 -14.21
CA MET A 89 -11.10 -8.23 -14.10
C MET A 89 -11.65 -7.61 -15.39
N ASP A 90 -12.38 -6.49 -15.22
CA ASP A 90 -12.75 -5.55 -16.29
C ASP A 90 -12.27 -4.17 -15.84
N ASP A 91 -11.27 -3.62 -16.54
CA ASP A 91 -10.66 -2.30 -16.33
C ASP A 91 -11.60 -1.21 -16.89
N GLU A 92 -12.65 -0.83 -16.15
CA GLU A 92 -13.68 0.14 -16.60
C GLU A 92 -13.58 1.57 -16.00
N ASP A 93 -12.53 1.92 -15.24
CA ASP A 93 -12.55 3.13 -14.40
C ASP A 93 -11.84 4.39 -14.98
N ASP A 94 -11.19 4.29 -16.14
CA ASP A 94 -10.56 5.44 -16.82
C ASP A 94 -11.60 6.42 -17.43
N LEU A 95 -11.45 7.71 -17.12
CA LEU A 95 -12.13 8.83 -17.76
C LEU A 95 -11.37 9.35 -18.98
N ALA A 96 -12.07 9.50 -20.10
CA ALA A 96 -11.56 10.27 -21.24
C ALA A 96 -11.67 11.79 -20.97
N TYR A 97 -10.86 12.59 -21.68
CA TYR A 97 -10.91 14.05 -21.58
C TYR A 97 -12.33 14.63 -21.73
N GLU A 98 -13.14 14.09 -22.65
CA GLU A 98 -14.53 14.51 -22.84
C GLU A 98 -15.43 14.28 -21.62
N ASP A 99 -15.12 13.28 -20.80
CA ASP A 99 -15.91 12.85 -19.64
C ASP A 99 -15.58 13.66 -18.38
N LEU A 100 -14.47 14.42 -18.38
CA LEU A 100 -14.13 15.34 -17.31
C LEU A 100 -15.17 16.48 -17.16
N PRO A 101 -15.43 16.93 -15.92
CA PRO A 101 -16.16 18.17 -15.64
C PRO A 101 -15.59 19.37 -16.40
N GLU A 102 -16.47 20.27 -16.86
CA GLU A 102 -16.06 21.48 -17.60
C GLU A 102 -15.12 22.38 -16.78
N GLU A 103 -15.29 22.39 -15.46
CA GLU A 103 -14.42 23.11 -14.53
C GLU A 103 -12.98 22.60 -14.57
N ILE A 104 -12.79 21.28 -14.59
CA ILE A 104 -11.47 20.66 -14.68
C ILE A 104 -10.87 20.91 -16.07
N LYS A 105 -11.63 20.67 -17.15
CA LYS A 105 -11.17 20.96 -18.52
C LYS A 105 -10.72 22.41 -18.69
N SER A 106 -11.50 23.37 -18.17
CA SER A 106 -11.14 24.78 -18.19
C SER A 106 -9.88 25.06 -17.38
N TYR A 107 -9.68 24.39 -16.25
CA TYR A 107 -8.47 24.53 -15.44
C TYR A 107 -7.24 24.03 -16.20
N LEU A 108 -7.33 22.89 -16.89
CA LEU A 108 -6.25 22.35 -17.71
C LEU A 108 -5.91 23.29 -18.88
N ASP A 109 -6.91 23.72 -19.65
CA ASP A 109 -6.73 24.64 -20.78
C ASP A 109 -6.13 25.99 -20.36
N ASP A 110 -6.47 26.50 -19.16
CA ASP A 110 -6.00 27.80 -18.67
C ASP A 110 -4.59 27.74 -18.05
N ASN A 111 -4.24 26.64 -17.37
CA ASN A 111 -3.01 26.53 -16.60
C ASN A 111 -1.93 25.69 -17.29
N TYR A 112 -2.33 24.70 -18.09
CA TYR A 112 -1.45 23.73 -18.77
C TYR A 112 -1.73 23.64 -20.30
N PRO A 113 -1.83 24.75 -21.05
CA PRO A 113 -2.22 24.73 -22.47
C PRO A 113 -1.23 24.04 -23.42
N GLU A 114 -0.01 23.76 -22.97
CA GLU A 114 1.07 23.15 -23.76
C GLU A 114 1.39 21.73 -23.27
N ASP A 115 0.66 21.23 -22.28
CA ASP A 115 0.84 19.91 -21.66
C ASP A 115 -0.48 19.16 -21.76
N ALA A 116 -0.56 18.21 -22.70
CA ALA A 116 -1.84 17.63 -23.06
C ALA A 116 -2.32 16.65 -22.00
N PHE A 117 -3.63 16.50 -21.89
CA PHE A 117 -4.25 15.46 -21.07
C PHE A 117 -3.79 14.08 -21.53
N CYS A 118 -3.45 13.21 -20.56
CA CYS A 118 -3.14 11.82 -20.82
C CYS A 118 -4.27 10.89 -20.37
N LYS A 119 -4.49 10.76 -19.06
CA LYS A 119 -5.55 9.95 -18.45
C LYS A 119 -6.20 10.68 -17.28
N GLY A 120 -7.36 10.21 -16.85
CA GLY A 120 -7.99 10.70 -15.64
C GLY A 120 -8.87 9.62 -15.04
N GLU A 121 -9.05 9.64 -13.74
CA GLU A 121 -9.67 8.55 -12.99
C GLU A 121 -10.63 9.13 -11.94
N LEU A 122 -11.63 8.33 -11.55
CA LEU A 122 -12.53 8.68 -10.46
C LEU A 122 -12.07 7.99 -9.19
N GLU A 123 -11.86 8.80 -8.16
CA GLU A 123 -11.57 8.32 -6.82
C GLU A 123 -12.86 8.27 -6.00
N ASP A 124 -13.21 7.09 -5.50
CA ASP A 124 -14.50 6.81 -4.86
C ASP A 124 -14.47 7.04 -3.33
N ASP A 125 -13.30 7.06 -2.69
CA ASP A 125 -13.17 7.18 -1.23
C ASP A 125 -11.98 8.00 -0.69
N GLY A 126 -11.32 8.81 -1.52
CA GLY A 126 -10.24 9.74 -1.18
C GLY A 126 -10.61 11.21 -0.85
N PRO A 127 -9.62 12.07 -0.51
CA PRO A 127 -9.79 13.51 -0.26
C PRO A 127 -9.99 14.32 -1.56
N TYR A 128 -9.73 13.68 -2.71
CA TYR A 128 -10.06 14.12 -4.05
C TYR A 128 -11.09 13.15 -4.66
N MET A 129 -11.67 13.52 -5.80
CA MET A 129 -12.65 12.74 -6.56
C MET A 129 -12.20 12.51 -8.00
N TYR A 130 -11.31 13.36 -8.50
CA TYR A 130 -10.74 13.23 -9.84
C TYR A 130 -9.23 13.28 -9.71
N GLU A 131 -8.59 12.33 -10.35
CA GLU A 131 -7.17 12.38 -10.67
C GLU A 131 -7.02 12.64 -12.16
N VAL A 132 -6.07 13.48 -12.54
CA VAL A 132 -5.80 13.80 -13.95
C VAL A 132 -4.29 13.84 -14.17
N GLU A 133 -3.81 12.96 -15.03
CA GLU A 133 -2.42 12.95 -15.47
C GLU A 133 -2.26 13.66 -16.83
N LEU A 134 -1.20 14.44 -16.97
CA LEU A 134 -0.78 15.09 -18.23
C LEU A 134 0.38 14.34 -18.88
N GLU A 135 0.61 14.56 -20.17
CA GLU A 135 1.69 13.95 -20.95
C GLU A 135 3.10 14.17 -20.36
N SER A 136 3.29 15.21 -19.55
CA SER A 136 4.54 15.42 -18.83
C SER A 136 4.79 14.47 -17.65
N GLY A 137 3.80 13.68 -17.24
CA GLY A 137 3.77 12.94 -15.97
C GLY A 137 3.23 13.79 -14.81
N LEU A 138 2.68 14.98 -15.06
CA LEU A 138 2.07 15.81 -14.01
C LEU A 138 0.67 15.32 -13.68
N GLU A 139 0.45 14.89 -12.45
CA GLU A 139 -0.82 14.51 -11.87
C GLU A 139 -1.46 15.67 -11.10
N LEU A 140 -2.78 15.78 -11.25
CA LEU A 140 -3.61 16.84 -10.68
C LEU A 140 -4.83 16.22 -10.02
N TYR A 141 -4.92 16.39 -8.70
CA TYR A 141 -6.01 15.85 -7.90
C TYR A 141 -7.04 16.94 -7.62
N PHE A 142 -8.32 16.70 -7.94
CA PHE A 142 -9.42 17.64 -7.72
C PHE A 142 -10.48 17.06 -6.79
N LYS A 143 -11.00 17.89 -5.89
CA LYS A 143 -12.12 17.51 -5.01
C LYS A 143 -13.43 17.36 -5.77
N ALA A 144 -14.44 16.81 -5.10
CA ALA A 144 -15.81 16.73 -5.63
C ALA A 144 -16.45 18.09 -5.98
N ASP A 145 -15.92 19.21 -5.47
CA ASP A 145 -16.32 20.57 -5.85
C ASP A 145 -15.44 21.21 -6.93
N PHE A 146 -14.58 20.41 -7.57
CA PHE A 146 -13.63 20.75 -8.63
C PHE A 146 -12.53 21.73 -8.23
N THR A 147 -12.34 21.95 -6.92
CA THR A 147 -11.16 22.66 -6.44
C THR A 147 -9.94 21.76 -6.52
N LEU A 148 -8.82 22.31 -7.01
CA LEU A 148 -7.54 21.60 -6.99
C LEU A 148 -7.16 21.29 -5.55
N TYR A 149 -6.90 20.03 -5.28
CA TYR A 149 -6.46 19.53 -4.00
C TYR A 149 -4.94 19.52 -3.92
N ALA A 150 -4.27 18.89 -4.89
CA ALA A 150 -2.84 18.71 -4.95
C ALA A 150 -2.36 18.59 -6.40
N THR A 151 -1.05 18.70 -6.60
CA THR A 151 -0.37 18.38 -7.85
C THR A 151 0.85 17.55 -7.54
N GLU A 152 1.14 16.54 -8.34
CA GLU A 152 2.31 15.69 -8.21
C GLU A 152 2.99 15.56 -9.56
N ALA A 153 4.32 15.64 -9.60
CA ALA A 153 5.07 15.42 -10.83
C ALA A 153 5.70 14.03 -10.73
N SER A 154 5.25 13.11 -11.57
CA SER A 154 5.93 11.84 -11.81
C SER A 154 7.24 12.08 -12.53
N ASP A 155 8.25 11.26 -12.23
CA ASP A 155 9.52 11.25 -12.93
C ASP A 155 9.42 10.56 -14.32
N GLU A 156 8.28 9.93 -14.62
CA GLU A 156 7.99 9.26 -15.88
C GLU A 156 6.93 10.03 -16.70
N PRO A 157 7.19 10.34 -17.98
CA PRO A 157 6.18 10.95 -18.84
C PRO A 157 5.07 9.94 -19.14
N CYS A 158 3.82 10.40 -19.17
CA CYS A 158 2.71 9.55 -19.54
C CYS A 158 2.99 8.93 -20.92
N HIS A 159 3.02 7.60 -20.97
CA HIS A 159 3.48 6.75 -22.08
C HIS A 159 4.98 6.41 -22.17
N GLU A 160 5.47 5.58 -21.24
CA GLU A 160 6.25 4.41 -21.66
C GLU A 160 5.30 3.23 -21.85
N SER A 161 5.01 2.94 -23.12
CA SER A 161 4.24 1.82 -23.64
C SER A 161 3.93 0.66 -22.66
N ASP A 162 2.65 0.52 -22.33
CA ASP A 162 2.00 -0.79 -22.21
C ASP A 162 2.06 -1.52 -23.54
N GLN A 163 3.26 -1.99 -23.89
CA GLN A 163 3.40 -3.11 -24.80
C GLN A 163 3.06 -4.37 -24.03
N GLY A 164 1.75 -4.54 -23.79
CA GLY A 164 1.16 -5.81 -23.40
C GLY A 164 1.93 -6.48 -22.28
N GLY A 165 2.08 -5.78 -21.15
CA GLY A 165 2.05 -6.43 -19.86
C GLY A 165 0.73 -7.18 -19.84
N ASN A 166 0.81 -8.47 -20.16
CA ASN A 166 -0.27 -9.38 -19.94
C ASN A 166 -0.63 -9.29 -18.46
N SER A 167 -1.62 -8.45 -18.13
CA SER A 167 -2.44 -8.52 -16.92
C SER A 167 -3.07 -9.91 -16.88
N TRP A 168 -2.23 -10.86 -16.52
CA TRP A 168 -2.60 -11.91 -15.64
C TRP A 168 -2.31 -11.31 -14.28
N GLY A 169 -3.32 -10.70 -13.64
CA GLY A 169 -3.39 -10.89 -12.19
C GLY A 169 -3.38 -12.40 -12.01
N SER A 170 -2.23 -12.94 -11.65
CA SER A 170 -2.11 -14.32 -11.26
C SER A 170 -3.09 -14.49 -10.12
N GLN A 171 -4.06 -15.37 -10.27
CA GLN A 171 -4.95 -15.76 -9.17
C GLN A 171 -4.18 -16.55 -8.08
N ASP A 172 -2.86 -16.48 -8.10
CA ASP A 172 -1.94 -17.18 -7.24
C ASP A 172 -1.63 -16.34 -5.99
N ASP A 173 -1.89 -15.04 -5.99
CA ASP A 173 -1.39 -14.18 -4.94
C ASP A 173 -2.27 -14.18 -3.69
N LEU A 174 -1.63 -14.06 -2.52
CA LEU A 174 -2.32 -14.01 -1.23
C LEU A 174 -2.36 -12.57 -0.72
N GLU A 175 -3.53 -11.97 -0.78
CA GLU A 175 -3.76 -10.61 -0.29
C GLU A 175 -4.21 -10.57 1.18
N LEU A 176 -3.72 -9.57 1.91
CA LEU A 176 -4.20 -9.18 3.23
C LEU A 176 -4.71 -7.74 3.18
N ALA A 177 -6.04 -7.59 3.12
CA ALA A 177 -6.66 -6.27 3.17
C ALA A 177 -6.51 -5.59 4.55
N GLY A 178 -6.09 -4.32 4.51
CA GLY A 178 -5.98 -3.40 5.62
C GLY A 178 -7.32 -2.77 6.04
N PRO A 179 -7.32 -1.59 6.68
CA PRO A 179 -6.15 -0.74 6.93
C PRO A 179 -5.25 -1.27 8.04
N PHE A 180 -3.93 -1.18 7.84
CA PHE A 180 -2.93 -1.36 8.88
C PHE A 180 -2.31 -0.01 9.25
N GLU A 181 -2.84 0.61 10.30
CA GLU A 181 -2.28 1.84 10.86
C GLU A 181 -1.14 1.50 11.83
N LEU A 182 0.08 1.96 11.51
CA LEU A 182 1.30 1.60 12.21
C LEU A 182 1.98 2.84 12.80
N ASP A 183 2.36 2.75 14.07
CA ASP A 183 3.21 3.74 14.75
C ASP A 183 4.66 3.23 14.78
N LEU A 184 5.46 3.61 13.78
CA LEU A 184 6.86 3.21 13.63
C LEU A 184 7.82 4.12 14.39
N SER A 185 7.33 4.91 15.33
CA SER A 185 8.17 5.84 16.09
C SER A 185 9.15 5.12 17.01
N GLN A 186 8.86 3.87 17.39
CA GLN A 186 9.56 3.15 18.45
C GLN A 186 9.84 1.68 18.06
N GLY A 187 11.03 1.42 17.52
CA GLY A 187 11.50 0.06 17.25
C GLY A 187 10.58 -0.71 16.31
N GLU A 188 10.59 -2.03 16.47
CA GLU A 188 9.84 -2.98 15.64
C GLU A 188 8.39 -3.14 16.14
N VAL A 189 7.43 -3.05 15.22
CA VAL A 189 5.99 -3.20 15.46
C VAL A 189 5.48 -4.43 14.72
N THR A 190 4.59 -5.19 15.37
CA THR A 190 3.87 -6.27 14.69
C THR A 190 2.71 -5.69 13.89
N VAL A 191 2.70 -5.94 12.59
CA VAL A 191 1.64 -5.53 11.66
C VAL A 191 0.48 -6.51 11.73
N ALA A 192 0.78 -7.79 11.50
CA ALA A 192 -0.19 -8.86 11.57
C ALA A 192 0.44 -10.20 11.95
N ASP A 193 -0.36 -11.06 12.60
CA ASP A 193 -0.07 -12.47 12.78
C ASP A 193 -1.10 -13.26 11.97
N VAL A 194 -0.66 -13.97 10.93
CA VAL A 194 -1.53 -14.64 9.96
C VAL A 194 -1.15 -16.11 9.75
N GLU A 195 -2.08 -16.90 9.22
CA GLU A 195 -1.83 -18.26 8.75
C GLU A 195 -1.94 -18.32 7.23
N ILE A 196 -0.78 -18.44 6.57
CA ILE A 196 -0.65 -18.47 5.12
C ILE A 196 -0.28 -19.88 4.63
N PRO A 197 -0.57 -20.25 3.37
CA PRO A 197 -0.21 -21.55 2.82
C PRO A 197 1.29 -21.89 2.99
N VAL A 198 1.58 -23.16 3.23
CA VAL A 198 2.94 -23.69 3.13
C VAL A 198 3.37 -23.61 1.68
N GLY A 199 4.50 -22.96 1.42
CA GLY A 199 4.98 -22.67 0.08
C GLY A 199 6.24 -21.81 0.09
N VAL A 200 6.76 -21.56 -1.11
CA VAL A 200 7.83 -20.60 -1.36
C VAL A 200 7.21 -19.37 -2.02
N TYR A 201 7.50 -18.20 -1.47
CA TYR A 201 7.04 -16.91 -1.98
C TYR A 201 8.24 -16.14 -2.51
N GLU A 202 8.13 -15.59 -3.70
CA GLU A 202 9.22 -14.84 -4.35
C GLU A 202 9.15 -13.34 -4.15
N GLU A 203 8.00 -12.84 -3.72
CA GLU A 203 7.80 -11.43 -3.42
C GLU A 203 6.84 -11.24 -2.25
N VAL A 204 7.01 -10.13 -1.53
CA VAL A 204 6.02 -9.60 -0.61
C VAL A 204 5.86 -8.11 -0.90
N GLU A 205 4.68 -7.72 -1.33
CA GLU A 205 4.36 -6.34 -1.70
C GLU A 205 3.48 -5.70 -0.62
N PHE A 206 3.65 -4.40 -0.42
CA PHE A 206 2.90 -3.60 0.54
C PHE A 206 2.39 -2.35 -0.15
N GLU A 207 1.09 -2.10 -0.05
CA GLU A 207 0.48 -0.90 -0.61
C GLU A 207 0.20 0.11 0.50
N MET A 208 0.59 1.38 0.30
CA MET A 208 0.25 2.49 1.18
C MET A 208 -0.78 3.42 0.57
N ASP A 209 -2.05 3.25 0.95
CA ASP A 209 -3.11 4.21 0.65
C ASP A 209 -3.43 5.12 1.86
N ILE A 210 -4.23 6.14 1.59
CA ILE A 210 -4.91 7.04 2.50
C ILE A 210 -5.76 6.28 3.52
N ASN A 211 -5.60 6.64 4.79
CA ASN A 211 -6.47 6.12 5.83
C ASN A 211 -7.86 6.76 5.80
N LYS A 212 -8.89 5.92 5.69
CA LYS A 212 -10.31 6.30 5.57
C LYS A 212 -11.06 6.33 6.90
N GLU A 213 -10.44 5.99 8.04
CA GLU A 213 -11.08 5.95 9.38
C GLU A 213 -11.11 7.35 10.03
N PRO A 214 -12.29 8.00 10.20
CA PRO A 214 -12.37 9.37 10.71
C PRO A 214 -11.88 9.58 12.14
N ALA A 215 -11.75 8.52 12.94
CA ALA A 215 -11.19 8.58 14.29
C ALA A 215 -9.65 8.52 14.31
N SER A 216 -9.00 8.20 13.20
CA SER A 216 -7.55 8.08 13.06
C SER A 216 -6.86 9.45 12.97
N ASP A 217 -5.65 9.55 13.52
CA ASP A 217 -4.77 10.70 13.28
C ASP A 217 -4.29 10.74 11.82
N LEU A 218 -4.26 9.59 11.14
CA LEU A 218 -4.00 9.45 9.71
C LEU A 218 -5.24 9.69 8.84
N TYR A 219 -6.42 10.01 9.37
CA TYR A 219 -7.58 10.28 8.50
C TYR A 219 -7.23 11.28 7.37
N GLN A 220 -7.47 10.86 6.12
CA GLN A 220 -7.10 11.56 4.88
C GLN A 220 -5.58 11.74 4.65
N LYS A 221 -4.77 10.82 5.16
CA LYS A 221 -3.31 10.77 5.00
C LYS A 221 -2.87 9.32 4.84
N SER A 222 -1.89 9.06 3.98
CA SER A 222 -1.21 7.75 3.94
C SER A 222 -0.07 7.69 4.97
N ILE A 223 0.56 8.85 5.23
CA ILE A 223 1.73 8.96 6.10
C ILE A 223 1.70 10.26 6.91
N MET A 224 2.24 10.21 8.14
CA MET A 224 2.47 11.39 8.97
C MET A 224 3.74 11.26 9.81
N ILE A 225 4.58 12.30 9.81
CA ILE A 225 5.75 12.42 10.66
C ILE A 225 5.64 13.71 11.48
N THR A 226 5.81 13.64 12.79
CA THR A 226 5.84 14.82 13.66
C THR A 226 7.16 14.90 14.41
N GLY A 227 7.60 16.12 14.71
CA GLY A 227 8.91 16.31 15.29
C GLY A 227 9.28 17.77 15.55
N SER A 228 10.57 18.06 15.53
CA SER A 228 11.08 19.43 15.45
C SER A 228 12.21 19.59 14.44
N ILE A 229 12.23 20.74 13.75
CA ILE A 229 13.33 21.19 12.89
C ILE A 229 13.96 22.41 13.54
N SER A 230 15.22 22.32 13.94
CA SER A 230 15.92 23.37 14.68
C SER A 230 15.16 23.82 15.95
N GLY A 231 14.48 22.89 16.60
CA GLY A 231 13.68 23.11 17.81
C GLY A 231 12.30 23.77 17.58
N LYS A 232 11.91 24.04 16.34
CA LYS A 232 10.53 24.45 16.00
C LYS A 232 9.70 23.20 15.67
N PRO A 233 8.47 23.03 16.20
CA PRO A 233 7.61 21.91 15.84
C PRO A 233 7.38 21.84 14.34
N PHE A 234 7.37 20.62 13.78
CA PHE A 234 6.95 20.39 12.40
C PHE A 234 6.02 19.19 12.30
N THR A 235 5.19 19.23 11.26
CA THR A 235 4.37 18.10 10.81
C THR A 235 4.63 17.91 9.32
N PHE A 236 5.02 16.70 8.94
CA PHE A 236 4.95 16.22 7.57
C PHE A 236 3.76 15.29 7.43
N TYR A 237 3.03 15.39 6.32
CA TYR A 237 2.10 14.37 5.88
C TYR A 237 2.00 14.31 4.35
N HIS A 238 1.57 13.18 3.82
CA HIS A 238 1.22 13.01 2.42
C HIS A 238 -0.04 12.16 2.25
N THR A 239 -0.53 12.09 1.02
CA THR A 239 -1.74 11.37 0.59
C THR A 239 -1.50 10.57 -0.69
N PHE A 240 -0.29 10.08 -0.89
CA PHE A 240 0.04 9.25 -2.05
C PHE A 240 -0.48 7.82 -1.83
N GLU A 241 -0.65 7.12 -2.94
CA GLU A 241 -0.81 5.67 -3.07
C GLU A 241 0.46 5.13 -3.73
N GLU A 242 1.17 4.23 -3.04
CA GLU A 242 2.43 3.67 -3.55
C GLU A 242 2.59 2.22 -3.06
N GLU A 243 3.09 1.38 -3.96
CA GLU A 243 3.47 0.00 -3.71
C GLU A 243 4.95 -0.09 -3.31
N PHE A 244 5.27 -1.00 -2.41
CA PHE A 244 6.63 -1.30 -1.96
C PHE A 244 6.84 -2.80 -1.97
N GLU A 245 7.81 -3.24 -2.74
CA GLU A 245 8.09 -4.66 -2.93
C GLU A 245 9.33 -5.08 -2.13
N ILE A 246 9.28 -6.26 -1.51
CA ILE A 246 10.47 -6.99 -1.09
C ILE A 246 10.76 -8.05 -2.15
N ASP A 247 11.54 -7.69 -3.18
CA ASP A 247 12.00 -8.63 -4.20
C ASP A 247 13.15 -9.49 -3.66
N TYR A 248 12.97 -10.81 -3.69
CA TYR A 248 14.02 -11.76 -3.40
C TYR A 248 14.80 -12.13 -4.69
N GLU A 249 15.63 -11.20 -5.22
CA GLU A 249 16.38 -11.38 -6.49
C GLU A 249 17.16 -12.71 -6.58
N ASP A 250 17.62 -13.21 -5.42
CA ASP A 250 18.26 -14.52 -5.27
C ASP A 250 17.26 -15.53 -4.71
N ALA A 251 16.98 -16.61 -5.45
CA ALA A 251 16.10 -17.73 -5.04
C ALA A 251 16.41 -18.38 -3.66
N GLY A 252 17.56 -18.05 -3.05
CA GLY A 252 17.94 -18.44 -1.70
C GLY A 252 17.44 -17.50 -0.60
N GLN A 253 16.80 -16.39 -0.96
CA GLN A 253 16.27 -15.36 -0.07
C GLN A 253 14.73 -15.42 0.03
N ASN A 254 14.06 -16.09 -0.91
CA ASN A 254 12.61 -16.32 -0.92
C ASN A 254 12.05 -16.67 0.47
N LEU A 255 10.87 -16.13 0.75
CA LEU A 255 10.14 -16.46 1.97
C LEU A 255 9.63 -17.90 1.88
N VAL A 256 10.17 -18.77 2.74
CA VAL A 256 9.76 -20.19 2.82
C VAL A 256 8.89 -20.42 4.04
N ILE A 257 7.64 -20.82 3.81
CA ILE A 257 6.69 -21.21 4.85
C ILE A 257 6.68 -22.74 4.96
N GLU A 258 7.21 -23.27 6.06
CA GLU A 258 7.29 -24.71 6.33
C GLU A 258 6.12 -25.20 7.21
N GLU A 259 5.65 -26.44 6.99
CA GLU A 259 4.57 -27.03 7.81
C GLU A 259 4.95 -27.10 9.29
N GLY A 260 4.22 -26.38 10.14
CA GLY A 260 4.42 -26.34 11.59
C GLY A 260 5.62 -25.49 12.03
N GLY A 261 6.16 -24.67 11.12
CA GLY A 261 7.14 -23.63 11.41
C GLY A 261 6.48 -22.29 11.77
N ASP A 262 7.29 -21.39 12.34
CA ASP A 262 6.93 -19.99 12.56
C ASP A 262 7.88 -19.13 11.71
N ALA A 263 7.33 -18.39 10.74
CA ALA A 263 8.08 -17.46 9.89
C ALA A 263 7.92 -16.01 10.39
N THR A 264 8.87 -15.15 10.05
CA THR A 264 8.78 -13.71 10.32
C THR A 264 9.39 -12.93 9.18
N VAL A 265 8.64 -11.98 8.65
CA VAL A 265 9.12 -10.95 7.71
C VAL A 265 9.18 -9.61 8.43
N VAL A 266 10.22 -8.84 8.14
CA VAL A 266 10.41 -7.50 8.72
C VAL A 266 10.71 -6.52 7.59
N PHE A 267 9.79 -5.62 7.30
CA PHE A 267 10.05 -4.49 6.40
C PHE A 267 10.56 -3.29 7.20
N ASN A 268 11.46 -2.52 6.59
CA ASN A 268 12.13 -1.40 7.25
C ASN A 268 12.01 -0.14 6.40
N PHE A 269 11.58 0.97 7.00
CA PHE A 269 11.67 2.30 6.38
C PHE A 269 12.90 3.02 6.92
N ASP A 270 13.97 3.18 6.14
CA ASP A 270 15.17 3.88 6.63
C ASP A 270 14.96 5.40 6.72
N LEU A 271 14.26 5.84 7.77
CA LEU A 271 13.97 7.26 7.98
C LEU A 271 15.26 8.08 8.21
N GLN A 272 16.34 7.44 8.67
CA GLN A 272 17.63 8.09 8.81
C GLN A 272 18.23 8.40 7.42
N ALA A 273 18.08 7.51 6.44
CA ALA A 273 18.47 7.76 5.05
C ALA A 273 17.60 8.88 4.43
N VAL A 274 16.27 8.79 4.55
CA VAL A 274 15.31 9.81 4.09
C VAL A 274 15.70 11.21 4.57
N VAL A 275 15.87 11.37 5.88
CA VAL A 275 16.19 12.67 6.49
C VAL A 275 17.60 13.15 6.10
N ASN A 276 18.53 12.26 5.76
CA ASN A 276 19.87 12.65 5.29
C ASN A 276 19.87 13.09 3.82
N THR A 277 18.96 12.56 3.02
CA THR A 277 18.84 12.86 1.58
C THR A 277 18.11 14.17 1.34
N VAL A 278 17.11 14.50 2.17
CA VAL A 278 16.31 15.72 2.00
C VAL A 278 16.83 16.88 2.87
N ASP A 279 17.03 18.06 2.26
CA ASP A 279 17.45 19.27 2.97
C ASP A 279 16.29 19.99 3.67
N LEU A 280 15.98 19.56 4.88
CA LEU A 280 14.96 20.16 5.74
C LEU A 280 15.35 21.54 6.32
N SER A 281 16.57 22.04 6.08
CA SER A 281 16.99 23.36 6.60
C SER A 281 16.26 24.53 5.90
N SER A 282 15.65 24.26 4.74
CA SER A 282 14.89 25.21 3.94
C SER A 282 13.42 25.35 4.35
N ALA A 283 12.93 24.47 5.23
CA ALA A 283 11.53 24.42 5.65
C ALA A 283 11.08 25.74 6.30
N GLN A 284 9.88 26.19 5.93
CA GLN A 284 9.34 27.50 6.27
C GLN A 284 8.08 27.38 7.13
N ASP A 285 7.80 28.46 7.86
CA ASP A 285 6.56 28.70 8.61
C ASP A 285 6.05 30.05 8.08
N LEU A 286 5.48 30.03 6.87
CA LEU A 286 5.09 31.25 6.15
C LEU A 286 3.80 31.83 6.74
N ASN A 287 2.93 30.99 7.28
CA ASN A 287 1.70 31.44 7.94
C ASN A 287 1.99 32.07 9.34
N ASN A 288 3.18 31.84 9.91
CA ASN A 288 3.68 32.33 11.21
C ASN A 288 2.85 31.86 12.42
N ASP A 289 2.28 30.65 12.38
CA ASP A 289 1.52 30.08 13.48
C ASP A 289 2.40 29.37 14.53
N GLY A 290 3.68 29.16 14.21
CA GLY A 290 4.68 28.56 15.09
C GLY A 290 4.92 27.07 14.86
N GLN A 291 4.23 26.47 13.89
CA GLN A 291 4.47 25.13 13.35
C GLN A 291 5.08 25.25 11.94
N ILE A 292 5.79 24.22 11.49
CA ILE A 292 6.20 24.06 10.09
C ILE A 292 5.33 22.94 9.52
N ASP A 293 4.51 23.25 8.53
CA ASP A 293 3.71 22.25 7.81
C ASP A 293 4.39 21.91 6.48
N ILE A 294 4.72 20.63 6.29
CA ILE A 294 5.33 20.09 5.07
C ILE A 294 4.35 19.08 4.49
N SER A 295 3.55 19.48 3.51
CA SER A 295 2.53 18.60 2.95
C SER A 295 2.13 19.00 1.53
N PRO A 296 1.26 18.21 0.87
CA PRO A 296 0.65 18.61 -0.41
C PRO A 296 -0.10 19.95 -0.32
N ILE A 297 -0.62 20.30 0.86
CA ILE A 297 -1.28 21.59 1.08
C ILE A 297 -0.22 22.64 1.44
N ASP A 298 0.03 23.57 0.52
CA ASP A 298 1.12 24.54 0.62
C ASP A 298 0.81 25.75 1.52
N GLU A 299 0.35 25.52 2.75
CA GLU A 299 0.06 26.61 3.71
C GLU A 299 1.34 27.38 4.09
N ASP A 300 2.46 26.66 4.16
CA ASP A 300 3.76 27.15 4.59
C ASP A 300 4.80 27.31 3.48
N GLY A 301 4.48 27.01 2.21
CA GLY A 301 5.45 27.10 1.11
C GLY A 301 6.43 25.92 1.01
N ASN A 302 6.06 24.77 1.58
CA ASN A 302 6.90 23.57 1.68
C ASN A 302 6.44 22.40 0.78
N ASN A 303 5.48 22.59 -0.13
CA ASN A 303 5.00 21.49 -0.99
C ASN A 303 6.14 20.78 -1.76
N ALA A 304 7.09 21.52 -2.32
CA ALA A 304 8.25 20.92 -2.99
C ALA A 304 9.13 20.07 -2.05
N LEU A 305 9.18 20.43 -0.76
CA LEU A 305 9.87 19.64 0.25
C LEU A 305 9.07 18.38 0.61
N ALA A 306 7.74 18.46 0.59
CA ALA A 306 6.87 17.30 0.80
C ALA A 306 7.10 16.23 -0.27
N HIS A 307 7.17 16.62 -1.55
CA HIS A 307 7.51 15.69 -2.65
C HIS A 307 8.90 15.10 -2.48
N GLN A 308 9.91 15.88 -2.09
CA GLN A 308 11.26 15.35 -1.84
C GLN A 308 11.28 14.30 -0.71
N ILE A 309 10.50 14.52 0.36
CA ILE A 309 10.36 13.54 1.44
C ILE A 309 9.64 12.29 0.94
N LYS A 310 8.55 12.43 0.17
CA LYS A 310 7.83 11.31 -0.46
C LYS A 310 8.77 10.45 -1.29
N ASN A 311 9.45 11.03 -2.29
CA ASN A 311 10.33 10.29 -3.19
C ASN A 311 11.48 9.63 -2.43
N ALA A 312 12.03 10.27 -1.40
CA ALA A 312 13.07 9.66 -0.58
C ALA A 312 12.54 8.49 0.26
N ILE A 313 11.29 8.55 0.75
CA ILE A 313 10.66 7.44 1.48
C ILE A 313 10.49 6.25 0.54
N VAL A 314 10.04 6.48 -0.69
CA VAL A 314 9.92 5.44 -1.72
C VAL A 314 11.27 4.82 -2.04
N GLU A 315 12.26 5.66 -2.42
CA GLU A 315 13.62 5.21 -2.73
C GLU A 315 14.25 4.37 -1.59
N TYR A 316 14.09 4.77 -0.32
CA TYR A 316 14.70 4.06 0.81
C TYR A 316 13.83 2.96 1.43
N ALA A 317 12.60 2.81 0.98
CA ALA A 317 11.83 1.59 1.23
C ALA A 317 12.37 0.47 0.33
N GLU A 318 12.54 0.76 -0.98
CA GLU A 318 13.01 -0.18 -2.01
C GLU A 318 14.52 -0.52 -1.93
N LEU A 319 15.39 0.44 -1.59
CA LEU A 319 16.85 0.21 -1.54
C LEU A 319 17.32 -0.73 -0.44
N LEU A 320 16.44 -1.18 0.45
CA LEU A 320 16.78 -2.15 1.50
C LEU A 320 16.68 -3.59 1.02
N ASP A 321 16.25 -3.78 -0.23
CA ASP A 321 16.06 -5.07 -0.88
C ASP A 321 17.27 -5.49 -1.76
N ASP A 322 18.25 -4.58 -1.97
CA ASP A 322 19.59 -4.80 -2.58
C ASP A 322 20.70 -5.30 -1.60
#